data_AF-Q7P3W7-F1
#
_entry.id   AF-Q7P3W7-F1
#
_cell.length_a   1.000
_cell.length_b   1.000
_cell.length_c   1.000
_cell.angle_alpha   90.00
_cell.angle_beta   90.00
_cell.angle_gamma   90.00
#
_symmetry.space_group_name_H-M   'P 1'
#
loop_
_entity.id
_entity.type
_entity.pdbx_description
1 polymer ?
#
loop_
_entity_poly.entity_id
_entity_poly.type
_entity_poly.pdbx_seq_one_letter_code
_entity_poly.pdbx_strand_id
1 'polypeptide(L)' 'MNDILGMLVRLGIGMYSFTGNKKTSYLKNIFTIKSRVLFIKKVNKDSFVSYGRHYTLPADSTYAVLPIGYADGLNKYLF' A
#
# COMPACT_ATOMS: atom_id res chain seq x y z
N MET A 1 -12.62 12.27 -46.89
CA MET A 1 -12.72 11.53 -45.62
C MET A 1 -11.35 11.72 -44.97
N ASN A 2 -11.20 12.74 -44.13
CA ASN A 2 -9.90 13.28 -43.78
C ASN A 2 -9.06 12.26 -43.01
N ASP A 3 -7.87 12.00 -43.52
CA ASP A 3 -6.82 11.20 -42.91
C ASP A 3 -6.53 11.70 -41.49
N ILE A 4 -6.90 10.90 -40.49
CA ILE A 4 -6.46 11.11 -39.11
C ILE A 4 -5.00 10.60 -39.04
N LEU A 5 -4.06 11.38 -39.57
CA LEU A 5 -2.63 11.04 -39.63
C LEU A 5 -1.89 11.27 -38.29
N GLY A 6 -2.58 11.50 -37.16
CA GLY A 6 -1.86 11.91 -35.94
C GLY A 6 -2.57 11.93 -34.59
N MET A 7 -3.73 11.30 -34.42
CA MET A 7 -4.43 11.34 -33.12
C MET A 7 -4.63 9.94 -32.52
N LEU A 8 -3.53 9.26 -32.22
CA LEU A 8 -3.54 8.03 -31.41
C LEU A 8 -2.69 8.24 -30.14
N VAL A 9 -3.33 8.14 -28.97
CA VAL A 9 -2.65 8.25 -27.68
C VAL A 9 -2.45 6.85 -27.12
N ARG A 10 -1.21 6.52 -26.73
CA ARG A 10 -0.90 5.31 -25.95
C ARG A 10 -1.19 5.59 -24.47
N LEU A 11 -2.47 5.58 -24.12
CA LEU A 11 -2.89 5.80 -22.74
C LEU A 11 -2.47 4.60 -21.87
N GLY A 12 -1.41 4.77 -21.08
CA GLY A 12 -0.92 3.74 -20.16
C GLY A 12 -1.49 3.91 -18.76
N ILE A 13 -0.77 4.63 -17.90
CA ILE A 13 -1.05 4.77 -16.47
C ILE A 13 -2.46 5.34 -16.15
N GLY A 14 -3.03 6.13 -17.06
CA GLY A 14 -4.40 6.65 -16.96
C GLY A 14 -5.46 5.54 -16.93
N MET A 15 -5.22 4.40 -17.58
CA MET A 15 -6.12 3.24 -17.51
C MET A 15 -6.22 2.65 -16.10
N TYR A 16 -5.22 2.90 -15.26
CA TYR A 16 -5.12 2.38 -13.90
C TYR A 16 -5.49 3.40 -12.82
N SER A 17 -6.06 4.55 -13.20
CA SER A 17 -6.49 5.67 -12.33
C SER A 17 -5.40 6.58 -11.78
N PHE A 18 -4.27 6.65 -12.46
CA PHE A 18 -3.15 7.48 -12.05
C PHE A 18 -2.74 8.41 -13.20
N THR A 19 -2.24 9.58 -12.84
CA THR A 19 -1.56 10.51 -13.74
C THR A 19 -0.16 10.75 -13.17
N GLY A 20 0.85 10.20 -13.82
CA GLY A 20 2.19 10.11 -13.25
C GLY A 20 2.16 9.35 -11.92
N ASN A 21 2.67 9.97 -10.85
CA ASN A 21 2.74 9.38 -9.51
C ASN A 21 1.56 9.76 -8.60
N LYS A 22 0.52 10.41 -9.13
CA LYS A 22 -0.65 10.84 -8.36
C LYS A 22 -1.88 10.08 -8.80
N LYS A 23 -2.70 9.68 -7.82
CA LYS A 23 -4.03 9.13 -8.09
C LYS A 23 -4.93 10.22 -8.64
N THR A 24 -5.69 9.89 -9.66
CA THR A 24 -6.63 10.81 -10.33
C THR A 24 -8.03 10.54 -9.81
N SER A 25 -8.62 11.51 -9.09
CA SER A 25 -9.86 11.34 -8.32
C SER A 25 -11.09 10.96 -9.16
N TYR A 26 -11.15 11.44 -10.41
CA TYR A 26 -12.26 11.16 -11.33
C TYR A 26 -12.08 9.87 -12.14
N LEU A 27 -10.96 9.15 -11.97
CA LEU A 27 -10.73 7.86 -12.61
C LEU A 27 -11.01 6.71 -11.62
N LYS A 28 -11.67 5.65 -12.12
CA LYS A 28 -12.12 4.53 -11.29
C LYS A 28 -10.96 3.61 -10.89
N ASN A 29 -10.57 3.66 -9.61
CA ASN A 29 -9.56 2.78 -9.05
C ASN A 29 -9.88 1.29 -9.29
N ILE A 30 -8.96 0.57 -9.95
CA ILE A 30 -9.14 -0.86 -10.30
C ILE A 30 -8.26 -1.82 -9.49
N PHE A 31 -7.29 -1.33 -8.72
CA PHE A 31 -6.43 -2.17 -7.88
C PHE A 31 -6.81 -2.12 -6.41
N THR A 32 -6.76 -3.25 -5.73
CA THR A 32 -6.95 -3.33 -4.28
C THR A 32 -6.05 -4.42 -3.73
N ILE A 33 -5.22 -4.08 -2.75
CA ILE A 33 -4.44 -5.06 -1.99
C ILE A 33 -5.26 -5.44 -0.75
N LYS A 34 -5.42 -6.74 -0.52
CA LYS A 34 -6.11 -7.29 0.64
C LYS A 34 -5.17 -8.21 1.40
N SER A 35 -5.31 -8.25 2.71
CA SER A 35 -4.63 -9.21 3.58
C SER A 35 -5.60 -9.69 4.66
N ARG A 36 -5.15 -10.60 5.52
CA ARG A 36 -5.93 -11.15 6.64
C ARG A 36 -5.13 -11.02 7.94
N VAL A 37 -5.81 -11.00 9.07
CA VAL A 37 -5.11 -11.06 10.37
C VAL A 37 -4.65 -12.50 10.61
N LEU A 38 -3.34 -12.70 10.80
CA LEU A 38 -2.77 -13.98 11.22
C LEU A 38 -3.05 -14.24 12.70
N PHE A 39 -2.77 -13.26 13.54
CA PHE A 39 -3.07 -13.30 14.98
C PHE A 39 -3.15 -11.90 15.57
N ILE A 40 -3.78 -11.83 16.74
CA ILE A 40 -3.91 -10.63 17.56
C ILE A 40 -3.18 -10.88 18.87
N LYS A 41 -2.40 -9.91 19.35
CA LYS A 41 -1.71 -9.97 20.64
C LYS A 41 -2.05 -8.75 21.49
N LYS A 42 -2.34 -9.00 22.77
CA LYS A 42 -2.36 -7.98 23.82
C LYS A 42 -1.00 -7.96 24.49
N VAL A 43 -0.43 -6.77 24.65
CA VAL A 43 0.88 -6.57 25.27
C VAL A 43 0.86 -5.34 26.16
N ASN A 44 1.71 -5.35 27.18
CA ASN A 44 1.80 -4.25 28.12
C ASN A 44 2.62 -3.09 27.53
N LYS A 45 2.51 -1.93 28.16
CA LYS A 45 3.40 -0.80 27.98
C LYS A 45 4.87 -1.25 27.99
N ASP A 46 5.69 -0.56 27.20
CA ASP A 46 7.12 -0.80 27.04
C ASP A 46 7.48 -2.14 26.37
N SER A 47 6.50 -2.84 25.79
CA SER A 47 6.75 -4.00 24.93
C SER A 47 7.32 -3.60 23.57
N PHE A 48 8.30 -4.36 23.08
CA PHE A 48 8.90 -4.16 21.76
C PHE A 48 8.12 -4.86 20.65
N VAL A 49 8.07 -4.22 19.47
CA VAL A 49 7.46 -4.78 18.26
C VAL A 49 8.49 -4.78 17.12
N SER A 50 8.46 -5.83 16.30
CA SER A 50 9.37 -6.03 15.16
C SER A 50 10.84 -6.30 15.54
N TYR A 51 11.67 -6.49 14.53
CA TYR A 51 13.10 -6.74 14.68
C TYR A 51 13.86 -5.49 15.13
N GLY A 52 15.00 -5.70 15.78
CA GLY A 52 15.90 -4.61 16.19
C GLY A 52 15.40 -3.76 17.37
N ARG A 53 14.19 -4.03 17.89
CA ARG A 53 13.62 -3.34 19.06
C ARG A 53 13.62 -1.80 18.93
N HIS A 54 13.51 -1.30 17.69
CA HIS A 54 13.54 0.14 17.40
C HIS A 54 12.28 0.88 17.85
N TYR A 55 11.17 0.16 18.04
CA TYR A 55 9.91 0.73 18.47
C TYR A 55 9.38 0.02 19.71
N THR A 56 9.02 0.83 20.69
CA THR A 56 8.45 0.40 21.97
C THR A 56 7.06 0.99 22.11
N LEU A 57 6.11 0.20 22.58
CA LEU A 57 4.73 0.63 22.72
C LEU A 57 4.56 1.59 23.91
N PRO A 58 3.94 2.78 23.73
CA PRO A 58 3.87 3.81 24.77
C PRO A 58 2.85 3.49 25.90
N ALA A 59 1.98 2.51 25.65
CA ALA A 59 0.91 2.08 26.53
C ALA A 59 0.53 0.62 26.26
N ASP A 60 -0.27 0.03 27.14
CA ASP A 60 -0.89 -1.28 26.92
C ASP A 60 -1.65 -1.26 25.60
N SER A 61 -1.34 -2.20 24.72
CA SER A 61 -1.74 -2.16 23.32
C SER A 61 -2.19 -3.52 22.82
N THR A 62 -3.08 -3.51 21.84
CA THR A 62 -3.44 -4.69 21.05
C THR A 62 -2.97 -4.49 19.62
N TYR A 63 -2.13 -5.37 19.09
CA TYR A 63 -1.68 -5.31 17.71
C TYR A 63 -2.04 -6.58 16.93
N ALA A 64 -2.23 -6.42 15.62
CA ALA A 64 -2.49 -7.50 14.67
C ALA A 64 -1.26 -7.71 13.78
N VAL A 65 -0.98 -8.97 13.46
CA VAL A 65 0.06 -9.33 12.50
C VAL A 65 -0.59 -9.70 11.17
N LEU A 66 -0.08 -9.11 10.09
CA LEU A 66 -0.54 -9.35 8.73
C LEU A 66 0.53 -10.18 7.97
N PRO A 67 0.14 -11.20 7.19
CA PRO A 67 1.03 -11.98 6.34
C PRO A 67 1.33 -11.20 5.05
N ILE A 68 2.00 -10.06 5.16
CA ILE A 68 2.48 -9.28 4.02
C ILE A 68 3.73 -8.50 4.41
N GLY A 69 4.75 -8.51 3.57
CA GLY A 69 6.05 -7.90 3.86
C GLY A 69 6.78 -7.43 2.61
N TYR A 70 8.08 -7.18 2.77
CA TYR A 70 8.88 -6.57 1.71
C TYR A 70 9.08 -7.48 0.48
N ALA A 71 9.06 -8.80 0.70
CA ALA A 71 9.12 -9.77 -0.39
C ALA A 71 7.87 -9.74 -1.28
N ASP A 72 6.74 -9.23 -0.75
CA ASP A 72 5.49 -9.05 -1.49
C ASP A 72 5.41 -7.70 -2.23
N GLY A 73 6.48 -6.90 -2.19
CA GLY A 73 6.56 -5.60 -2.86
C GLY A 73 6.22 -4.38 -1.99
N LEU A 74 6.02 -4.55 -0.67
CA LEU A 74 5.94 -3.40 0.24
C LEU A 74 7.32 -2.84 0.54
N ASN A 75 7.47 -1.52 0.57
CA ASN A 75 8.74 -0.92 0.95
C ASN A 75 9.02 -1.20 2.45
N LYS A 76 10.26 -1.57 2.80
CA LYS A 76 10.67 -1.73 4.21
C LYS A 76 10.64 -0.42 5.01
N TYR A 77 10.67 0.72 4.32
CA TYR A 77 10.49 2.06 4.86
C TYR A 77 9.08 2.61 4.60
N LEU A 78 8.11 1.73 4.38
CA LEU A 78 6.72 2.13 4.37
C LEU A 78 6.40 2.62 5.79
N PHE A 79 6.06 3.90 5.91
CA PHE A 79 5.90 4.70 7.12
C PHE A 79 7.21 5.27 7.70
#